data_AF-A0A351FYK5-F1
#
_entry.id   AF-A0A351FYK5-F1
#
_cell.length_a   1.000
_cell.length_b   1.000
_cell.length_c   1.000
_cell.angle_alpha   90.00
_cell.angle_beta   90.00
_cell.angle_gamma   90.00
#
_symmetry.space_group_name_H-M   'P 1'
#
loop_
_entity.id
_entity.type
_entity.pdbx_description
1 polymer ?
#
loop_
_entity_poly.entity_id
_entity_poly.type
_entity_poly.pdbx_seq_one_letter_code
_entity_poly.pdbx_strand_id
1 'polypeptide(L)'
;MTAVFGSSNARYIKTLQAKVDAINNLESKYQAMSDEDLRAQTSKFRERLDAGETLDDILVEAFAVCREGGRRYLAMRHYDVQLMGGMVLHSGSIAEMVTGEGKTLVATLPTYLNAIEGKGVHVVTVNDYLARRDMEWMAPLYMGLGLTVGAIQGDMQGPEGTRLRQEMYARDITYGTNNEFGFDYLRDNMRPAARGDDRFPKQQQQSQGKLNFAIIDEVDNILIDEARTPLIISGPAFKDKGKYSDANRIALQLKKEAHFVVNEKDHSVNLTDEGVREAEKLAGVESFYTAGNMEWPHLIDNALKAHHLYKKDVNYVIKDGGIVIVDEFTGRMMEGRQWSDGLHQAVEAKEGVRIKDETQTLATITLQNFFKLYGKLCGMTGTAMTEANEFWKIYKLDVVAIPTNRELQRIEYPDSIFSTENGKYKAVAEEIERHHKWDVVEMKDGGEVWCDIVKEDDDSLTVTREGSKSKDVISLSEVDSIAHKGRPILVGTVSIEKSERVADLLTKRGIKHEVLNAKNHKREAEIVAQAGRPFAVTIATNMAGRGTDIVL
;
A
#
# COMPACT_ATOMS: atom_id res chain seq x y z
N MET A 1 -12.21 37.03 8.64
CA MET A 1 -12.77 36.03 9.59
C MET A 1 -11.69 35.11 10.16
N THR A 2 -10.78 34.57 9.35
CA THR A 2 -9.66 33.68 9.79
C THR A 2 -8.68 34.34 10.76
N ALA A 3 -8.37 35.63 10.58
CA ALA A 3 -7.44 36.38 11.44
C ALA A 3 -7.99 36.68 12.85
N VAL A 4 -9.31 36.61 13.06
CA VAL A 4 -9.98 36.93 14.33
C VAL A 4 -10.49 35.67 15.05
N PHE A 5 -10.86 34.62 14.30
CA PHE A 5 -11.46 33.40 14.85
C PHE A 5 -10.62 32.12 14.62
N GLY A 6 -9.46 32.21 13.96
CA GLY A 6 -8.64 31.06 13.56
C GLY A 6 -9.20 30.32 12.33
N SER A 7 -8.44 29.36 11.79
CA SER A 7 -8.92 28.46 10.73
C SER A 7 -9.97 27.47 11.28
N SER A 8 -10.73 26.82 10.39
CA SER A 8 -11.65 25.73 10.82
C SER A 8 -10.90 24.64 11.59
N ASN A 9 -9.70 24.28 11.10
CA ASN A 9 -8.80 23.33 11.74
C ASN A 9 -8.40 23.78 13.16
N ALA A 10 -7.95 25.02 13.32
CA ALA A 10 -7.53 25.54 14.63
C ALA A 10 -8.68 25.55 15.66
N ARG A 11 -9.90 25.86 15.22
CA ARG A 11 -11.08 25.80 16.08
C ARG A 11 -11.39 24.37 16.54
N TYR A 12 -11.28 23.40 15.64
CA TYR A 12 -11.48 21.99 15.97
C TYR A 12 -10.39 21.45 16.91
N ILE A 13 -9.11 21.74 16.66
CA ILE A 13 -8.01 21.36 17.58
C ILE A 13 -8.25 21.93 19.00
N LYS A 14 -8.74 23.17 19.11
CA LYS A 14 -9.04 23.79 20.40
C LYS A 14 -10.15 23.05 21.17
N THR A 15 -11.11 22.41 20.49
CA THR A 15 -12.14 21.62 21.19
C THR A 15 -11.59 20.31 21.76
N LEU A 16 -10.53 19.76 21.15
CA LEU A 16 -9.86 18.56 21.63
C LEU A 16 -9.02 18.81 22.90
N GLN A 17 -8.53 20.03 23.11
CA GLN A 17 -7.67 20.36 24.26
C GLN A 17 -8.33 20.04 25.60
N ALA A 18 -9.63 20.33 25.75
CA ALA A 18 -10.35 20.03 27.00
C ALA A 18 -10.36 18.51 27.32
N LYS A 19 -10.44 17.65 26.29
CA LYS A 19 -10.34 16.19 26.46
C LYS A 19 -8.90 15.77 26.77
N VAL A 20 -7.89 16.39 26.13
CA VAL A 20 -6.47 16.17 26.47
C VAL A 20 -6.20 16.48 27.94
N ASP A 21 -6.68 17.62 28.44
CA ASP A 21 -6.51 18.03 29.83
C ASP A 21 -7.20 17.03 30.79
N ALA A 22 -8.39 16.54 30.43
CA ALA A 22 -9.09 15.50 31.18
C ALA A 22 -8.29 14.18 31.23
N ILE A 23 -7.70 13.76 30.11
CA ILE A 23 -6.82 12.57 30.05
C ILE A 23 -5.57 12.79 30.92
N ASN A 24 -4.94 13.96 30.84
CA ASN A 24 -3.78 14.34 31.67
C ASN A 24 -4.11 14.28 33.16
N ASN A 25 -5.28 14.75 33.58
CA ASN A 25 -5.71 14.72 34.99
C ASN A 25 -5.91 13.31 35.56
N LEU A 26 -6.10 12.31 34.70
CA LEU A 26 -6.21 10.90 35.12
C LEU A 26 -4.86 10.19 35.23
N GLU A 27 -3.76 10.83 34.83
CA GLU A 27 -2.43 10.20 34.77
C GLU A 27 -2.00 9.65 36.14
N SER A 28 -2.10 10.44 37.22
CA SER A 28 -1.71 9.99 38.56
C SER A 28 -2.54 8.80 39.06
N LYS A 29 -3.83 8.73 38.67
CA LYS A 29 -4.72 7.63 39.05
C LYS A 29 -4.26 6.32 38.42
N TYR A 30 -3.98 6.30 37.12
CA TYR A 30 -3.59 5.08 36.42
C TYR A 30 -2.14 4.68 36.69
N GLN A 31 -1.24 5.65 36.91
CA GLN A 31 0.13 5.38 37.36
C GLN A 31 0.18 4.62 38.69
N ALA A 32 -0.73 4.90 39.61
CA ALA A 32 -0.80 4.24 40.91
C ALA A 32 -1.36 2.80 40.86
N MET A 33 -1.98 2.38 39.74
CA MET A 33 -2.54 1.03 39.59
C MET A 33 -1.45 -0.03 39.43
N SER A 34 -1.72 -1.26 39.88
CA SER A 34 -0.93 -2.42 39.48
C SER A 34 -1.17 -2.77 38.00
N ASP A 35 -0.32 -3.59 37.39
CA ASP A 35 -0.53 -4.05 36.01
C ASP A 35 -1.82 -4.85 35.87
N GLU A 36 -2.19 -5.61 36.92
CA GLU A 36 -3.44 -6.36 36.97
C GLU A 36 -4.66 -5.44 37.03
N ASP A 37 -4.61 -4.40 37.86
CA ASP A 37 -5.68 -3.39 37.97
C ASP A 37 -5.85 -2.58 36.68
N LEU A 38 -4.73 -2.26 36.00
CA LEU A 38 -4.73 -1.56 34.72
C LEU A 38 -5.34 -2.44 33.62
N ARG A 39 -4.94 -3.72 33.56
CA ARG A 39 -5.52 -4.72 32.65
C ARG A 39 -7.02 -4.91 32.91
N ALA A 40 -7.45 -4.93 34.17
CA ALA A 40 -8.85 -5.09 34.55
C ALA A 40 -9.74 -3.92 34.09
N GLN A 41 -9.17 -2.76 33.72
CA GLN A 41 -9.96 -1.66 33.16
C GLN A 41 -10.65 -2.06 31.86
N THR A 42 -10.03 -2.89 31.02
CA THR A 42 -10.63 -3.37 29.76
C THR A 42 -11.93 -4.11 30.00
N SER A 43 -11.98 -5.00 31.00
CA SER A 43 -13.22 -5.70 31.38
C SER A 43 -14.28 -4.73 31.89
N LYS A 44 -13.89 -3.75 32.72
CA LYS A 44 -14.81 -2.71 33.23
C LYS A 44 -15.38 -1.86 32.10
N PHE A 45 -14.58 -1.54 31.07
CA PHE A 45 -15.07 -0.82 29.90
C PHE A 45 -16.05 -1.66 29.10
N ARG A 46 -15.80 -2.97 28.93
CA ARG A 46 -16.76 -3.89 28.28
C ARG A 46 -18.10 -3.92 29.02
N GLU A 47 -18.07 -4.06 30.35
CA GLU A 47 -19.29 -4.03 31.18
C GLU A 47 -20.08 -2.71 31.03
N ARG A 48 -19.38 -1.57 30.94
CA ARG A 48 -20.00 -0.26 30.69
C ARG A 48 -20.65 -0.16 29.31
N LEU A 49 -20.00 -0.68 28.27
CA LEU A 49 -20.57 -0.75 26.93
C LEU A 49 -21.80 -1.67 26.88
N ASP A 50 -21.74 -2.81 27.55
CA ASP A 50 -22.88 -3.73 27.68
C ASP A 50 -24.05 -3.09 28.45
N ALA A 51 -23.76 -2.19 29.38
CA ALA A 51 -24.75 -1.38 30.11
C ALA A 51 -25.31 -0.20 29.30
N GLY A 52 -24.83 0.02 28.07
CA GLY A 52 -25.36 1.02 27.13
C GLY A 52 -24.55 2.31 26.99
N GLU A 53 -23.39 2.42 27.65
CA GLU A 53 -22.44 3.51 27.35
C GLU A 53 -21.85 3.36 25.94
N THR A 54 -21.42 4.47 25.35
CA THR A 54 -20.78 4.50 24.03
C THR A 54 -19.25 4.53 24.14
N LEU A 55 -18.57 4.28 23.02
CA LEU A 55 -17.11 4.45 22.95
C LEU A 55 -16.67 5.90 23.26
N ASP A 56 -17.49 6.89 22.93
CA ASP A 56 -17.21 8.30 23.24
C ASP A 56 -17.31 8.59 24.74
N ASP A 57 -18.22 7.92 25.46
CA ASP A 57 -18.40 8.08 26.91
C ASP A 57 -17.21 7.56 27.71
N ILE A 58 -16.56 6.49 27.23
CA ILE A 58 -15.39 5.88 27.88
C ILE A 58 -14.05 6.39 27.33
N LEU A 59 -14.06 7.29 26.33
CA LEU A 59 -12.87 7.66 25.55
C LEU A 59 -11.75 8.20 26.43
N VAL A 60 -12.06 9.08 27.37
CA VAL A 60 -11.07 9.77 28.21
C VAL A 60 -10.34 8.76 29.10
N GLU A 61 -11.08 7.88 29.79
CA GLU A 61 -10.50 6.83 30.61
C GLU A 61 -9.74 5.79 29.79
N ALA A 62 -10.30 5.37 28.65
CA ALA A 62 -9.66 4.39 27.77
C ALA A 62 -8.33 4.91 27.21
N PHE A 63 -8.27 6.18 26.79
CA PHE A 63 -7.03 6.81 26.32
C PHE A 63 -6.01 6.98 27.45
N ALA A 64 -6.44 7.32 28.66
CA ALA A 64 -5.55 7.40 29.81
C ALA A 64 -4.96 6.02 30.17
N VAL A 65 -5.77 4.96 30.14
CA VAL A 65 -5.32 3.57 30.34
C VAL A 65 -4.36 3.14 29.23
N CYS A 66 -4.68 3.44 27.97
CA CYS A 66 -3.81 3.11 26.83
C CYS A 66 -2.46 3.83 26.91
N ARG A 67 -2.46 5.12 27.29
CA ARG A 67 -1.23 5.90 27.50
C ARG A 67 -0.36 5.31 28.61
N GLU A 68 -0.96 4.91 29.73
CA GLU A 68 -0.22 4.25 30.80
C GLU A 68 0.31 2.88 30.36
N GLY A 69 -0.47 2.13 29.56
CA GLY A 69 -0.02 0.90 28.92
C GLY A 69 1.20 1.13 28.01
N GLY A 70 1.20 2.19 27.20
CA GLY A 70 2.37 2.60 26.39
C GLY A 70 3.59 2.90 27.25
N ARG A 71 3.41 3.62 28.36
CA ARG A 71 4.51 3.91 29.29
C ARG A 71 5.10 2.64 29.90
N ARG A 72 4.26 1.69 30.34
CA ARG A 72 4.71 0.47 31.04
C ARG A 72 5.31 -0.57 30.11
N TYR A 73 4.61 -0.87 29.02
CA TYR A 73 4.95 -2.01 28.16
C TYR A 73 5.87 -1.63 26.99
N LEU A 74 5.90 -0.36 26.60
CA LEU A 74 6.70 0.12 25.47
C LEU A 74 7.76 1.16 25.86
N ALA A 75 7.78 1.59 27.13
CA ALA A 75 8.58 2.74 27.60
C ALA A 75 8.28 4.05 26.82
N MET A 76 7.06 4.20 26.29
CA MET A 76 6.65 5.34 25.48
C MET A 76 5.34 5.95 26.02
N ARG A 77 5.41 7.17 26.54
CA ARG A 77 4.22 7.95 26.96
C ARG A 77 3.73 8.80 25.79
N HIS A 78 2.47 8.66 25.39
CA HIS A 78 1.90 9.50 24.33
C HIS A 78 1.98 10.99 24.68
N TYR A 79 2.41 11.82 23.72
CA TYR A 79 2.34 13.29 23.80
C TYR A 79 0.90 13.80 23.64
N ASP A 80 0.67 15.06 23.97
CA ASP A 80 -0.66 15.66 23.92
C ASP A 80 -1.19 15.79 22.48
N VAL A 81 -0.30 16.13 21.54
CA VAL A 81 -0.61 16.12 20.10
C VAL A 81 -0.96 14.72 19.59
N GLN A 82 -0.37 13.67 20.18
CA GLN A 82 -0.68 12.29 19.84
C GLN A 82 -2.06 11.87 20.37
N LEU A 83 -2.48 12.36 21.54
CA LEU A 83 -3.86 12.19 22.02
C LEU A 83 -4.87 12.86 21.09
N MET A 84 -4.56 14.07 20.60
CA MET A 84 -5.39 14.76 19.60
C MET A 84 -5.51 13.92 18.32
N GLY A 85 -4.39 13.45 17.78
CA GLY A 85 -4.38 12.55 16.61
C GLY A 85 -5.23 11.29 16.83
N GLY A 86 -5.11 10.65 18.00
CA GLY A 86 -5.91 9.48 18.34
C GLY A 86 -7.42 9.76 18.39
N MET A 87 -7.84 10.93 18.88
CA MET A 87 -9.24 11.35 18.90
C MET A 87 -9.78 11.62 17.48
N VAL A 88 -8.97 12.24 16.61
CA VAL A 88 -9.32 12.44 15.19
C VAL A 88 -9.48 11.12 14.45
N LEU A 89 -8.61 10.14 14.72
CA LEU A 89 -8.75 8.81 14.15
C LEU A 89 -10.03 8.12 14.65
N HIS A 90 -10.32 8.22 15.96
CA HIS A 90 -11.54 7.64 16.52
C HIS A 90 -12.82 8.21 15.90
N SER A 91 -12.83 9.51 15.56
CA SER A 91 -13.99 10.19 14.95
C SER A 91 -14.25 9.80 13.48
N GLY A 92 -13.41 8.97 12.87
CA GLY A 92 -13.55 8.60 11.46
C GLY A 92 -13.01 9.65 10.50
N SER A 93 -11.91 10.30 10.87
CA SER A 93 -11.25 11.34 10.07
C SER A 93 -9.79 10.98 9.81
N ILE A 94 -9.12 11.78 8.96
CA ILE A 94 -7.69 11.66 8.69
C ILE A 94 -6.91 12.59 9.62
N ALA A 95 -5.99 12.02 10.39
CA ALA A 95 -5.02 12.78 11.18
C ALA A 95 -3.76 13.03 10.34
N GLU A 96 -3.57 14.27 9.89
CA GLU A 96 -2.31 14.68 9.29
C GLU A 96 -1.29 15.01 10.40
N MET A 97 -0.27 14.17 10.51
CA MET A 97 0.81 14.26 11.48
C MET A 97 2.14 14.11 10.75
N VAL A 98 3.00 15.12 10.86
CA VAL A 98 4.31 15.15 10.20
C VAL A 98 5.13 13.90 10.57
N THR A 99 5.95 13.42 9.63
CA THR A 99 6.86 12.27 9.87
C THR A 99 7.70 12.48 11.13
N GLY A 100 7.83 11.44 11.96
CA GLY A 100 8.49 11.50 13.26
C GLY A 100 7.58 11.85 14.45
N GLU A 101 6.32 12.26 14.24
CA GLU A 101 5.37 12.52 15.34
C GLU A 101 4.85 11.24 16.02
N GLY A 102 5.29 10.05 15.60
CA GLY A 102 4.95 8.77 16.24
C GLY A 102 3.59 8.19 15.86
N LYS A 103 3.22 8.25 14.57
CA LYS A 103 1.94 7.74 14.02
C LYS A 103 1.62 6.31 14.46
N THR A 104 2.60 5.41 14.47
CA THR A 104 2.43 4.02 14.93
C THR A 104 1.94 3.94 16.38
N LEU A 105 2.49 4.77 17.27
CA LEU A 105 2.04 4.84 18.66
C LEU A 105 0.67 5.53 18.78
N VAL A 106 0.40 6.57 17.98
CA VAL A 106 -0.90 7.26 17.94
C VAL A 106 -2.03 6.29 17.62
N ALA A 107 -1.85 5.39 16.66
CA ALA A 107 -2.86 4.42 16.26
C ALA A 107 -3.30 3.47 17.38
N THR A 108 -2.46 3.25 18.41
CA THR A 108 -2.82 2.39 19.54
C THR A 108 -4.01 2.91 20.34
N LEU A 109 -4.19 4.23 20.44
CA LEU A 109 -5.27 4.88 21.18
C LEU A 109 -6.66 4.53 20.61
N PRO A 110 -6.98 4.87 19.35
CA PRO A 110 -8.26 4.49 18.74
C PRO A 110 -8.36 2.98 18.52
N THR A 111 -7.25 2.27 18.27
CA THR A 111 -7.29 0.80 18.10
C THR A 111 -7.75 0.14 19.39
N TYR A 112 -7.14 0.47 20.52
CA TYR A 112 -7.53 -0.04 21.84
C TYR A 112 -8.99 0.29 22.14
N LEU A 113 -9.38 1.56 22.04
CA LEU A 113 -10.75 2.00 22.35
C LEU A 113 -11.80 1.23 21.53
N ASN A 114 -11.64 1.15 20.21
CA ASN A 114 -12.62 0.49 19.35
C ASN A 114 -12.57 -1.05 19.44
N ALA A 115 -11.44 -1.63 19.85
CA ALA A 115 -11.31 -3.08 20.05
C ALA A 115 -11.99 -3.59 21.32
N ILE A 116 -12.24 -2.72 22.32
CA ILE A 116 -12.97 -3.08 23.55
C ILE A 116 -14.33 -3.70 23.21
N GLU A 117 -15.02 -3.20 22.18
CA GLU A 117 -16.34 -3.67 21.73
C GLU A 117 -16.33 -5.12 21.17
N GLY A 118 -15.16 -5.70 20.92
CA GLY A 118 -15.04 -7.10 20.47
C GLY A 118 -15.53 -7.37 19.04
N LYS A 119 -15.75 -6.32 18.24
CA LYS A 119 -16.20 -6.42 16.84
C LYS A 119 -15.05 -6.47 15.82
N GLY A 120 -13.80 -6.44 16.29
CA GLY A 120 -12.59 -6.45 15.45
C GLY A 120 -12.19 -5.06 14.97
N VAL A 121 -10.87 -4.83 14.92
CA VAL A 121 -10.23 -3.63 14.33
C VAL A 121 -9.16 -4.05 13.36
N HIS A 122 -9.16 -3.48 12.16
CA HIS A 122 -8.11 -3.69 11.16
C HIS A 122 -7.15 -2.51 11.14
N VAL A 123 -5.85 -2.77 11.33
CA VAL A 123 -4.79 -1.77 11.15
C VAL A 123 -4.08 -2.08 9.84
N VAL A 124 -4.22 -1.16 8.88
CA VAL A 124 -3.78 -1.35 7.50
C VAL A 124 -2.48 -0.58 7.28
N THR A 125 -1.48 -1.24 6.71
CA THR A 125 -0.17 -0.67 6.35
C THR A 125 0.15 -0.94 4.88
N VAL A 126 1.25 -0.38 4.36
CA VAL A 126 1.61 -0.46 2.94
C VAL A 126 2.33 -1.76 2.54
N ASN A 127 2.90 -2.52 3.48
CA ASN A 127 3.58 -3.79 3.17
C ASN A 127 3.62 -4.76 4.36
N ASP A 128 3.84 -6.05 4.07
CA ASP A 128 3.84 -7.14 5.06
C ASP A 128 4.89 -6.96 6.16
N TYR A 129 6.04 -6.37 5.84
CA TYR A 129 7.09 -6.11 6.83
C TYR A 129 6.61 -5.11 7.88
N LEU A 130 6.01 -3.99 7.46
CA LEU A 130 5.46 -3.00 8.38
C LEU A 130 4.27 -3.57 9.17
N ALA A 131 3.36 -4.28 8.52
CA ALA A 131 2.23 -4.92 9.19
C ALA A 131 2.69 -5.83 10.34
N ARG A 132 3.70 -6.67 10.07
CA ARG A 132 4.27 -7.57 11.07
C ARG A 132 5.06 -6.81 12.14
N ARG A 133 5.95 -5.89 11.74
CA ARG A 133 6.78 -5.11 12.67
C ARG A 133 5.92 -4.31 13.64
N ASP A 134 4.92 -3.60 13.15
CA ASP A 134 4.09 -2.72 13.98
C ASP A 134 3.17 -3.53 14.88
N MET A 135 2.67 -4.67 14.39
CA MET A 135 1.95 -5.63 15.23
C MET A 135 2.85 -6.14 16.36
N GLU A 136 4.05 -6.66 16.07
CA GLU A 136 4.99 -7.19 17.07
C GLU A 136 5.43 -6.10 18.05
N TRP A 137 5.66 -4.88 17.57
CA TRP A 137 6.09 -3.76 18.40
C TRP A 137 4.99 -3.27 19.34
N MET A 138 3.74 -3.16 18.87
CA MET A 138 2.61 -2.68 19.67
C MET A 138 1.92 -3.79 20.49
N ALA A 139 2.17 -5.06 20.18
CA ALA A 139 1.57 -6.21 20.87
C ALA A 139 1.71 -6.19 22.41
N PRO A 140 2.89 -5.85 23.01
CA PRO A 140 3.02 -5.79 24.47
C PRO A 140 2.00 -4.85 25.13
N LEU A 141 1.66 -3.71 24.49
CA LEU A 141 0.63 -2.80 24.98
C LEU A 141 -0.74 -3.46 24.94
N TYR A 142 -1.16 -3.96 23.78
CA TYR A 142 -2.51 -4.54 23.62
C TYR A 142 -2.70 -5.77 24.51
N MET A 143 -1.71 -6.67 24.51
CA MET A 143 -1.73 -7.89 25.30
C MET A 143 -1.63 -7.59 26.79
N GLY A 144 -0.84 -6.59 27.20
CA GLY A 144 -0.75 -6.11 28.58
C GLY A 144 -2.11 -5.60 29.09
N LEU A 145 -2.85 -4.89 28.24
CA LEU A 145 -4.22 -4.43 28.51
C LEU A 145 -5.31 -5.49 28.28
N GLY A 146 -4.95 -6.73 27.95
CA GLY A 146 -5.90 -7.85 27.87
C GLY A 146 -6.63 -8.02 26.55
N LEU A 147 -6.17 -7.37 25.48
CA LEU A 147 -6.63 -7.61 24.12
C LEU A 147 -5.73 -8.63 23.40
N THR A 148 -6.27 -9.21 22.34
CA THR A 148 -5.55 -10.11 21.43
C THR A 148 -5.26 -9.40 20.11
N VAL A 149 -4.08 -9.67 19.54
CA VAL A 149 -3.63 -9.07 18.29
C VAL A 149 -2.97 -10.12 17.39
N GLY A 150 -3.09 -9.97 16.08
CA GLY A 150 -2.41 -10.80 15.08
C GLY A 150 -2.14 -10.03 13.79
N ALA A 151 -1.42 -10.65 12.86
CA ALA A 151 -1.15 -10.08 11.54
C ALA A 151 -1.38 -11.10 10.43
N ILE A 152 -2.01 -10.68 9.34
CA ILE A 152 -2.09 -11.47 8.09
C ILE A 152 -0.91 -11.12 7.19
N GLN A 153 -0.39 -12.12 6.47
CA GLN A 153 0.75 -11.98 5.56
C GLN A 153 0.48 -12.71 4.24
N GLY A 154 1.10 -12.26 3.15
CA GLY A 154 0.91 -12.77 1.79
C GLY A 154 1.39 -14.21 1.59
N ASP A 155 2.26 -14.72 2.47
CA ASP A 155 2.71 -16.12 2.47
C ASP A 155 1.68 -17.09 3.10
N MET A 156 0.64 -16.57 3.78
CA MET A 156 -0.46 -17.36 4.34
C MET A 156 -1.42 -17.83 3.24
N GLN A 157 -1.00 -18.82 2.46
CA GLN A 157 -1.75 -19.33 1.31
C GLN A 157 -2.25 -20.77 1.51
N GLY A 158 -3.17 -21.18 0.64
CA GLY A 158 -3.72 -22.53 0.61
C GLY A 158 -4.60 -22.88 1.82
N PRO A 159 -4.87 -24.18 2.04
CA PRO A 159 -5.75 -24.65 3.11
C PRO A 159 -5.24 -24.30 4.51
N GLU A 160 -3.93 -24.41 4.76
CA GLU A 160 -3.32 -24.03 6.04
C GLU A 160 -3.34 -22.52 6.24
N GLY A 161 -2.95 -21.74 5.22
CA GLY A 161 -3.00 -20.29 5.27
C GLY A 161 -4.41 -19.74 5.52
N THR A 162 -5.44 -20.39 4.98
CA THR A 162 -6.84 -20.06 5.30
C THR A 162 -7.13 -20.19 6.79
N ARG A 163 -6.71 -21.29 7.42
CA ARG A 163 -6.92 -21.51 8.85
C ARG A 163 -6.18 -20.46 9.68
N LEU A 164 -4.93 -20.16 9.33
CA LEU A 164 -4.14 -19.14 10.00
C LEU A 164 -4.80 -17.76 9.88
N ARG A 165 -5.30 -17.38 8.69
CA ARG A 165 -6.05 -16.13 8.50
C ARG A 165 -7.30 -16.08 9.37
N GLN A 166 -8.09 -17.15 9.42
CA GLN A 166 -9.26 -17.23 10.32
C GLN A 166 -8.88 -17.03 11.80
N GLU A 167 -7.73 -17.53 12.24
CA GLU A 167 -7.21 -17.30 13.60
C GLU A 167 -6.76 -15.86 13.81
N MET A 168 -6.18 -15.19 12.81
CA MET A 168 -5.80 -13.78 12.90
C MET A 168 -7.02 -12.86 12.90
N TYR A 169 -8.02 -13.11 12.05
CA TYR A 169 -9.30 -12.38 12.04
C TYR A 169 -10.23 -12.72 13.22
N ALA A 170 -9.85 -13.66 14.09
CA ALA A 170 -10.55 -13.93 15.35
C ALA A 170 -10.02 -13.07 16.52
N ARG A 171 -8.90 -12.36 16.32
CA ARG A 171 -8.30 -11.49 17.32
C ARG A 171 -9.10 -10.19 17.42
N ASP A 172 -8.98 -9.50 18.56
CA ASP A 172 -9.60 -8.17 18.74
C ASP A 172 -9.02 -7.16 17.73
N ILE A 173 -7.75 -7.33 17.36
CA ILE A 173 -7.01 -6.46 16.44
C ILE A 173 -6.27 -7.30 15.39
N THR A 174 -6.38 -6.93 14.12
CA THR A 174 -5.68 -7.57 13.00
C THR A 174 -4.89 -6.55 12.20
N TYR A 175 -3.57 -6.73 12.12
CA TYR A 175 -2.71 -5.97 11.22
C TYR A 175 -2.62 -6.64 9.85
N GLY A 176 -2.46 -5.86 8.79
CA GLY A 176 -2.30 -6.38 7.44
C GLY A 176 -2.04 -5.29 6.42
N THR A 177 -1.97 -5.68 5.15
CA THR A 177 -1.90 -4.74 4.04
C THR A 177 -3.27 -4.57 3.38
N ASN A 178 -3.47 -3.45 2.71
CA ASN A 178 -4.63 -3.21 1.86
C ASN A 178 -4.85 -4.36 0.84
N ASN A 179 -3.76 -4.87 0.26
CA ASN A 179 -3.79 -6.01 -0.65
C ASN A 179 -4.30 -7.27 0.04
N GLU A 180 -3.76 -7.63 1.21
CA GLU A 180 -4.18 -8.85 1.91
C GLU A 180 -5.63 -8.80 2.36
N PHE A 181 -6.09 -7.67 2.92
CA PHE A 181 -7.50 -7.50 3.29
C PHE A 181 -8.42 -7.53 2.06
N GLY A 182 -8.06 -6.84 0.97
CA GLY A 182 -8.90 -6.80 -0.21
C GLY A 182 -8.94 -8.15 -0.95
N PHE A 183 -7.82 -8.86 -1.05
CA PHE A 183 -7.79 -10.20 -1.65
C PHE A 183 -8.50 -11.25 -0.79
N ASP A 184 -8.44 -11.16 0.54
CA ASP A 184 -9.25 -12.03 1.40
C ASP A 184 -10.74 -11.80 1.20
N TYR A 185 -11.18 -10.54 1.05
CA TYR A 185 -12.56 -10.24 0.70
C TYR A 185 -12.97 -10.86 -0.64
N LEU A 186 -12.14 -10.72 -1.67
CA LEU A 186 -12.40 -11.34 -2.98
C LEU A 186 -12.46 -12.88 -2.88
N ARG A 187 -11.50 -13.49 -2.18
CA ARG A 187 -11.48 -14.95 -1.94
C ARG A 187 -12.72 -15.41 -1.18
N ASP A 188 -13.16 -14.66 -0.18
CA ASP A 188 -14.30 -15.00 0.66
C ASP A 188 -15.63 -14.98 -0.10
N ASN A 189 -15.76 -14.14 -1.12
CA ASN A 189 -16.92 -14.13 -2.01
C ASN A 189 -16.90 -15.25 -3.06
N MET A 190 -15.83 -16.04 -3.14
CA MET A 190 -15.73 -17.24 -3.99
C MET A 190 -15.77 -18.55 -3.19
N ARG A 191 -15.82 -18.49 -1.87
CA ARG A 191 -15.86 -19.67 -1.01
C ARG A 191 -17.28 -20.24 -0.92
N PRO A 192 -17.43 -21.58 -0.82
CA PRO A 192 -18.74 -22.22 -0.80
C PRO A 192 -19.53 -22.03 0.51
N ALA A 193 -18.88 -21.60 1.60
CA ALA A 193 -19.50 -21.52 2.92
C ALA A 193 -19.12 -20.27 3.70
N ALA A 194 -20.08 -19.76 4.49
CA ALA A 194 -19.86 -18.67 5.43
C ALA A 194 -18.98 -19.10 6.61
N ARG A 195 -18.34 -18.13 7.28
CA ARG A 195 -17.57 -18.37 8.49
C ARG A 195 -18.47 -18.91 9.60
N GLY A 196 -18.10 -20.06 10.18
CA GLY A 196 -18.87 -20.71 11.25
C GLY A 196 -19.90 -21.74 10.79
N ASP A 197 -19.96 -22.07 9.50
CA ASP A 197 -20.84 -23.13 9.01
C ASP A 197 -20.24 -24.52 9.28
N ASP A 198 -20.73 -25.21 10.31
CA ASP A 198 -20.23 -26.52 10.76
C ASP A 198 -20.37 -27.65 9.72
N ARG A 199 -21.14 -27.44 8.64
CA ARG A 199 -21.29 -28.42 7.55
C ARG A 199 -20.07 -28.49 6.63
N PHE A 200 -19.21 -27.47 6.66
CA PHE A 200 -18.06 -27.36 5.76
C PHE A 200 -16.74 -27.36 6.55
N PRO A 201 -15.66 -27.97 6.02
CA PRO A 201 -14.33 -27.82 6.60
C PRO A 201 -13.93 -26.34 6.71
N LYS A 202 -13.20 -25.96 7.77
CA LYS A 202 -12.75 -24.57 7.99
C LYS A 202 -12.06 -23.95 6.78
N GLN A 203 -11.30 -24.76 6.03
CA GLN A 203 -10.56 -24.31 4.85
C GLN A 203 -11.45 -23.92 3.66
N GLN A 204 -12.72 -24.31 3.68
CA GLN A 204 -13.74 -23.95 2.67
C GLN A 204 -14.67 -22.83 3.14
N GLN A 205 -14.54 -22.38 4.40
CA GLN A 205 -15.32 -21.28 4.98
C GLN A 205 -14.60 -19.94 4.78
N GLN A 206 -15.36 -18.84 4.76
CA GLN A 206 -14.83 -17.48 4.75
C GLN A 206 -13.79 -17.22 5.86
N SER A 207 -12.76 -16.46 5.52
CA SER A 207 -11.67 -16.08 6.43
C SER A 207 -12.04 -14.86 7.27
N GLN A 208 -12.49 -13.79 6.60
CA GLN A 208 -12.84 -12.52 7.21
C GLN A 208 -14.13 -12.59 8.02
N GLY A 209 -14.22 -11.71 9.01
CA GLY A 209 -15.47 -11.40 9.68
C GLY A 209 -16.15 -10.16 9.07
N LYS A 210 -17.04 -9.55 9.84
CA LYS A 210 -17.65 -8.27 9.49
C LYS A 210 -16.60 -7.16 9.51
N LEU A 211 -16.62 -6.28 8.50
CA LEU A 211 -15.72 -5.14 8.41
C LEU A 211 -16.21 -4.00 9.33
N ASN A 212 -15.68 -3.92 10.55
CA ASN A 212 -16.16 -3.00 11.57
C ASN A 212 -15.42 -1.65 11.57
N PHE A 213 -14.13 -1.64 11.89
CA PHE A 213 -13.32 -0.42 11.95
C PHE A 213 -11.96 -0.65 11.29
N ALA A 214 -11.55 0.25 10.40
CA ALA A 214 -10.22 0.25 9.80
C ALA A 214 -9.47 1.56 10.07
N ILE A 215 -8.21 1.42 10.47
CA ILE A 215 -7.24 2.51 10.57
C ILE A 215 -6.19 2.30 9.48
N ILE A 216 -6.07 3.25 8.57
CA ILE A 216 -5.13 3.18 7.45
C ILE A 216 -3.92 4.05 7.76
N ASP A 217 -2.75 3.43 7.93
CA ASP A 217 -1.47 4.14 7.92
C ASP A 217 -1.08 4.51 6.49
N GLU A 218 -0.41 5.66 6.34
CA GLU A 218 -0.02 6.22 5.04
C GLU A 218 -1.23 6.27 4.07
N VAL A 219 -2.33 6.85 4.56
CA VAL A 219 -3.66 6.83 3.91
C VAL A 219 -3.68 7.45 2.52
N ASP A 220 -2.85 8.46 2.26
CA ASP A 220 -2.64 9.05 0.93
C ASP A 220 -2.07 8.02 -0.05
N ASN A 221 -1.08 7.26 0.38
CA ASN A 221 -0.51 6.22 -0.46
C ASN A 221 -1.53 5.11 -0.76
N ILE A 222 -2.29 4.64 0.23
CA ILE A 222 -3.22 3.52 0.04
C ILE A 222 -4.50 3.94 -0.70
N LEU A 223 -5.13 5.06 -0.30
CA LEU A 223 -6.45 5.45 -0.82
C LEU A 223 -6.41 6.36 -2.04
N ILE A 224 -5.25 6.94 -2.37
CA ILE A 224 -5.04 7.77 -3.57
C ILE A 224 -4.09 7.06 -4.54
N ASP A 225 -2.82 6.83 -4.15
CA ASP A 225 -1.81 6.32 -5.08
C ASP A 225 -2.09 4.88 -5.54
N GLU A 226 -2.29 3.95 -4.61
CA GLU A 226 -2.52 2.54 -4.91
C GLU A 226 -3.95 2.27 -5.41
N ALA A 227 -4.89 3.14 -5.03
CA ALA A 227 -6.28 3.02 -5.42
C ALA A 227 -6.53 3.26 -6.93
N ARG A 228 -5.49 3.67 -7.69
CA ARG A 228 -5.53 3.78 -9.16
C ARG A 228 -5.72 2.44 -9.86
N THR A 229 -5.30 1.34 -9.25
CA THR A 229 -5.40 -0.01 -9.82
C THR A 229 -6.35 -0.88 -9.00
N PRO A 230 -7.30 -1.59 -9.63
CA PRO A 230 -8.17 -2.52 -8.91
C PRO A 230 -7.41 -3.78 -8.46
N LEU A 231 -7.92 -4.43 -7.42
CA LEU A 231 -7.52 -5.77 -7.03
C LEU A 231 -8.24 -6.78 -7.92
N ILE A 232 -7.49 -7.70 -8.53
CA ILE A 232 -8.00 -8.67 -9.50
C ILE A 232 -7.51 -10.06 -9.12
N ILE A 233 -8.44 -11.01 -8.97
CA ILE A 233 -8.10 -12.43 -8.96
C ILE A 233 -8.34 -12.96 -10.38
N SER A 234 -7.26 -13.41 -11.02
CA SER A 234 -7.30 -14.08 -12.30
C SER A 234 -7.06 -15.57 -12.14
N GLY A 235 -7.69 -16.37 -12.99
CA GLY A 235 -7.47 -17.81 -13.07
C GLY A 235 -7.41 -18.30 -14.52
N PRO A 236 -6.94 -19.52 -14.77
CA PRO A 236 -7.03 -20.12 -16.10
C PRO A 236 -8.49 -20.23 -16.52
N ALA A 237 -8.82 -19.78 -17.74
CA ALA A 237 -10.19 -19.83 -18.25
C ALA A 237 -10.67 -21.27 -18.48
N PHE A 238 -9.77 -22.14 -18.98
CA PHE A 238 -10.05 -23.56 -19.21
C PHE A 238 -8.85 -24.43 -18.86
N LYS A 239 -9.08 -25.61 -18.27
CA LYS A 239 -8.01 -26.54 -17.89
C LYS A 239 -7.48 -27.37 -19.06
N ASP A 240 -8.24 -27.48 -20.15
CA ASP A 240 -7.91 -28.37 -21.27
C ASP A 240 -7.89 -27.62 -22.61
N LYS A 241 -6.67 -27.30 -23.08
CA LYS A 241 -6.43 -26.64 -24.37
C LYS A 241 -6.88 -27.50 -25.56
N GLY A 242 -6.91 -28.82 -25.39
CA GLY A 242 -7.34 -29.76 -26.43
C GLY A 242 -8.77 -29.49 -26.89
N LYS A 243 -9.62 -29.00 -25.98
CA LYS A 243 -11.03 -28.75 -26.27
C LYS A 243 -11.27 -27.67 -27.32
N TYR A 244 -10.41 -26.67 -27.44
CA TYR A 244 -10.50 -25.69 -28.53
C TYR A 244 -10.22 -26.33 -29.89
N SER A 245 -9.23 -27.21 -29.97
CA SER A 245 -8.93 -27.98 -31.19
C SER A 245 -10.02 -28.99 -31.51
N ASP A 246 -10.59 -29.65 -30.50
CA ASP A 246 -11.70 -30.59 -30.66
C ASP A 246 -12.99 -29.86 -31.09
N ALA A 247 -13.32 -28.72 -30.46
CA ALA A 247 -14.46 -27.89 -30.85
C ALA A 247 -14.32 -27.39 -32.29
N ASN A 248 -13.10 -26.98 -32.70
CA ASN A 248 -12.80 -26.65 -34.10
C ASN A 248 -13.04 -27.85 -35.04
N ARG A 249 -12.59 -29.06 -34.67
CA ARG A 249 -12.83 -30.30 -35.44
C ARG A 249 -14.32 -30.62 -35.55
N ILE A 250 -15.10 -30.38 -34.50
CA ILE A 250 -16.56 -30.58 -34.49
C ILE A 250 -17.23 -29.54 -35.40
N ALA A 251 -16.90 -28.26 -35.23
CA ALA A 251 -17.47 -27.16 -36.01
C ALA A 251 -17.30 -27.37 -37.52
N LEU A 252 -16.14 -27.88 -37.97
CA LEU A 252 -15.86 -28.21 -39.37
C LEU A 252 -16.76 -29.34 -39.94
N GLN A 253 -17.35 -30.18 -39.11
CA GLN A 253 -18.24 -31.27 -39.51
C GLN A 253 -19.72 -30.91 -39.45
N LEU A 254 -20.06 -29.79 -38.80
CA LEU A 254 -21.44 -29.30 -38.74
C LEU A 254 -21.84 -28.62 -40.06
N LYS A 255 -23.12 -28.75 -40.43
CA LYS A 255 -23.65 -28.22 -41.69
C LYS A 255 -24.42 -26.93 -41.43
N LYS A 256 -24.03 -25.84 -42.11
CA LYS A 256 -24.73 -24.56 -42.08
C LYS A 256 -26.20 -24.73 -42.53
N GLU A 257 -27.12 -24.02 -41.89
CA GLU A 257 -28.58 -24.05 -42.09
C GLU A 257 -29.29 -25.36 -41.68
N ALA A 258 -28.55 -26.42 -41.36
CA ALA A 258 -29.10 -27.65 -40.77
C ALA A 258 -28.76 -27.74 -39.27
N HIS A 259 -27.47 -27.67 -38.96
CA HIS A 259 -26.94 -27.82 -37.60
C HIS A 259 -26.73 -26.48 -36.89
N PHE A 260 -26.57 -25.38 -37.63
CA PHE A 260 -26.41 -24.05 -37.03
C PHE A 260 -26.88 -22.97 -37.99
N VAL A 261 -27.25 -21.82 -37.42
CA VAL A 261 -27.67 -20.63 -38.16
C VAL A 261 -26.67 -19.50 -37.90
N VAL A 262 -26.21 -18.86 -38.97
CA VAL A 262 -25.32 -17.70 -38.90
C VAL A 262 -26.14 -16.43 -39.11
N ASN A 263 -26.09 -15.53 -38.14
CA ASN A 263 -26.71 -14.21 -38.25
C ASN A 263 -25.62 -13.15 -38.35
N GLU A 264 -25.35 -12.71 -39.58
CA GLU A 264 -24.31 -11.70 -39.87
C GLU A 264 -24.66 -10.33 -39.27
N LYS A 265 -25.95 -9.98 -39.20
CA LYS A 265 -26.40 -8.68 -38.67
C LYS A 265 -26.16 -8.58 -37.16
N ASP A 266 -26.48 -9.65 -36.44
CA ASP A 266 -26.30 -9.72 -34.99
C ASP A 266 -24.93 -10.30 -34.61
N HIS A 267 -24.07 -10.54 -35.60
CA HIS A 267 -22.72 -11.07 -35.45
C HIS A 267 -22.66 -12.32 -34.54
N SER A 268 -23.61 -13.24 -34.72
CA SER A 268 -23.80 -14.42 -33.89
C SER A 268 -23.95 -15.70 -34.71
N VAL A 269 -23.61 -16.83 -34.09
CA VAL A 269 -23.87 -18.17 -34.61
C VAL A 269 -24.53 -18.97 -33.49
N ASN A 270 -25.61 -19.68 -33.80
CA ASN A 270 -26.34 -20.48 -32.84
C ASN A 270 -26.56 -21.89 -33.41
N LEU A 271 -26.31 -22.92 -32.60
CA LEU A 271 -26.68 -24.30 -32.91
C LEU A 271 -28.21 -24.46 -32.99
N THR A 272 -28.67 -25.32 -33.89
CA THR A 272 -30.06 -25.81 -33.91
C THR A 272 -30.21 -27.02 -32.99
N ASP A 273 -31.43 -27.43 -32.67
CA ASP A 273 -31.68 -28.67 -31.91
C ASP A 273 -31.03 -29.91 -32.56
N GLU A 274 -31.03 -29.97 -33.90
CA GLU A 274 -30.36 -31.02 -34.65
C GLU A 274 -28.84 -30.91 -34.54
N GLY A 275 -28.31 -29.70 -34.60
CA GLY A 275 -26.88 -29.45 -34.43
C GLY A 275 -26.35 -29.76 -33.05
N VAL A 276 -27.13 -29.50 -31.99
CA VAL A 276 -26.77 -29.90 -30.63
C VAL A 276 -26.61 -31.42 -30.55
N ARG A 277 -27.56 -32.20 -31.09
CA ARG A 277 -27.48 -33.67 -31.07
C ARG A 277 -26.30 -34.22 -31.87
N GLU A 278 -26.05 -33.67 -33.06
CA GLU A 278 -24.90 -34.12 -33.87
C GLU A 278 -23.58 -33.70 -33.21
N ALA A 279 -23.52 -32.51 -32.60
CA ALA A 279 -22.37 -32.06 -31.86
C ALA A 279 -22.08 -32.92 -30.61
N GLU A 280 -23.10 -33.32 -29.84
CA GLU A 280 -22.98 -34.24 -28.69
C GLU A 280 -22.36 -35.57 -29.12
N LYS A 281 -22.85 -36.13 -30.24
CA LYS A 281 -22.31 -37.35 -30.84
C LYS A 281 -20.87 -37.20 -31.30
N LEU A 282 -20.52 -36.09 -31.97
CA LEU A 282 -19.15 -35.80 -32.42
C LEU A 282 -18.18 -35.54 -31.28
N ALA A 283 -18.67 -34.95 -30.18
CA ALA A 283 -17.92 -34.75 -28.94
C ALA A 283 -17.80 -36.05 -28.11
N GLY A 284 -18.58 -37.08 -28.42
CA GLY A 284 -18.58 -38.35 -27.70
C GLY A 284 -19.22 -38.27 -26.32
N VAL A 285 -20.18 -37.37 -26.12
CA VAL A 285 -20.88 -37.17 -24.85
C VAL A 285 -22.37 -37.46 -24.99
N GLU A 286 -23.00 -37.95 -23.92
CA GLU A 286 -24.44 -38.25 -23.93
C GLU A 286 -25.28 -36.98 -23.96
N SER A 287 -24.89 -35.95 -23.21
CA SER A 287 -25.47 -34.63 -23.33
C SER A 287 -24.57 -33.50 -22.84
N PHE A 288 -24.65 -32.34 -23.49
CA PHE A 288 -24.01 -31.10 -23.04
C PHE A 288 -24.59 -30.54 -21.74
N TYR A 289 -25.81 -30.92 -21.37
CA TYR A 289 -26.48 -30.42 -20.16
C TYR A 289 -26.16 -31.23 -18.89
N THR A 290 -25.24 -32.20 -18.99
CA THR A 290 -24.74 -32.96 -17.83
C THR A 290 -23.55 -32.26 -17.18
N ALA A 291 -23.42 -32.40 -15.85
CA ALA A 291 -22.32 -31.81 -15.10
C ALA A 291 -20.97 -32.31 -15.64
N GLY A 292 -20.13 -31.38 -16.11
CA GLY A 292 -18.84 -31.67 -16.75
C GLY A 292 -18.78 -31.42 -18.27
N ASN A 293 -19.94 -31.31 -18.95
CA ASN A 293 -20.01 -31.08 -20.40
C ASN A 293 -20.58 -29.70 -20.79
N MET A 294 -20.96 -28.88 -19.82
CA MET A 294 -21.65 -27.60 -20.02
C MET A 294 -20.83 -26.53 -20.77
N GLU A 295 -19.53 -26.74 -20.94
CA GLU A 295 -18.66 -25.83 -21.69
C GLU A 295 -18.64 -26.10 -23.21
N TRP A 296 -19.06 -27.28 -23.65
CA TRP A 296 -19.03 -27.66 -25.08
C TRP A 296 -19.84 -26.74 -25.99
N PRO A 297 -21.10 -26.36 -25.65
CA PRO A 297 -21.88 -25.46 -26.50
C PRO A 297 -21.13 -24.14 -26.78
N HIS A 298 -20.56 -23.55 -25.73
CA HIS A 298 -19.81 -22.29 -25.84
C HIS A 298 -18.57 -22.42 -26.74
N LEU A 299 -17.77 -23.48 -26.53
CA LEU A 299 -16.57 -23.72 -27.34
C LEU A 299 -16.90 -23.94 -28.82
N ILE A 300 -17.99 -24.67 -29.11
CA ILE A 300 -18.44 -24.94 -30.49
C ILE A 300 -19.00 -23.67 -31.13
N ASP A 301 -19.80 -22.88 -30.40
CA ASP A 301 -20.31 -21.60 -30.89
C ASP A 301 -19.16 -20.65 -31.24
N ASN A 302 -18.12 -20.58 -30.40
CA ASN A 302 -16.94 -19.78 -30.70
C ASN A 302 -16.15 -20.29 -31.91
N ALA A 303 -16.02 -21.61 -32.07
CA ALA A 303 -15.39 -22.18 -33.26
C ALA A 303 -16.20 -21.87 -34.53
N LEU A 304 -17.53 -21.97 -34.48
CA LEU A 304 -18.40 -21.61 -35.59
C LEU A 304 -18.34 -20.11 -35.91
N LYS A 305 -18.35 -19.22 -34.89
CA LYS A 305 -18.12 -17.78 -35.07
C LYS A 305 -16.78 -17.52 -35.73
N ALA A 306 -15.70 -18.16 -35.26
CA ALA A 306 -14.37 -18.01 -35.83
C ALA A 306 -14.34 -18.38 -37.32
N HIS A 307 -15.07 -19.42 -37.75
CA HIS A 307 -15.14 -19.83 -39.16
C HIS A 307 -16.03 -18.93 -40.02
N HIS A 308 -17.17 -18.49 -39.50
CA HIS A 308 -18.21 -17.86 -40.33
C HIS A 308 -18.24 -16.34 -40.27
N LEU A 309 -17.79 -15.74 -39.18
CA LEU A 309 -17.87 -14.30 -38.96
C LEU A 309 -16.51 -13.61 -38.96
N TYR A 310 -15.44 -14.32 -38.59
CA TYR A 310 -14.09 -13.76 -38.55
C TYR A 310 -13.26 -14.26 -39.73
N LYS A 311 -12.81 -13.33 -40.58
CA LYS A 311 -12.07 -13.61 -41.81
C LYS A 311 -10.61 -13.13 -41.69
N LYS A 312 -9.70 -13.98 -42.13
CA LYS A 312 -8.29 -13.65 -42.30
C LYS A 312 -8.15 -12.50 -43.32
N ASP A 313 -7.21 -11.60 -43.05
CA ASP A 313 -6.93 -10.37 -43.80
C ASP A 313 -8.08 -9.35 -43.83
N VAL A 314 -9.11 -9.55 -42.99
CA VAL A 314 -10.20 -8.59 -42.76
C VAL A 314 -10.29 -8.25 -41.28
N ASN A 315 -10.58 -9.24 -40.43
CA ASN A 315 -10.72 -9.04 -38.98
C ASN A 315 -9.40 -9.33 -38.23
N TYR A 316 -8.50 -10.11 -38.83
CA TYR A 316 -7.20 -10.46 -38.25
C TYR A 316 -6.17 -10.88 -39.29
N VAL A 317 -4.90 -10.87 -38.88
CA VAL A 317 -3.77 -11.43 -39.65
C VAL A 317 -2.98 -12.42 -38.79
N ILE A 318 -2.24 -13.31 -39.46
CA ILE A 318 -1.29 -14.21 -38.80
C ILE A 318 0.10 -13.58 -38.87
N LYS A 319 0.70 -13.28 -37.72
CA LYS A 319 2.03 -12.68 -37.61
C LYS A 319 2.81 -13.36 -36.50
N ASP A 320 4.07 -13.70 -36.77
CA ASP A 320 4.99 -14.35 -35.82
C ASP A 320 4.41 -15.62 -35.15
N GLY A 321 3.59 -16.38 -35.89
CA GLY A 321 2.96 -17.59 -35.40
C GLY A 321 1.79 -17.37 -34.42
N GLY A 322 1.21 -16.16 -34.38
CA GLY A 322 0.03 -15.83 -33.59
C GLY A 322 -0.99 -14.95 -34.35
N ILE A 323 -2.17 -14.77 -33.76
CA ILE A 323 -3.24 -13.93 -34.30
C ILE A 323 -3.07 -12.49 -33.83
N VAL A 324 -3.15 -11.54 -34.76
CA VAL A 324 -3.19 -10.09 -34.49
C VAL A 324 -4.48 -9.51 -35.06
N ILE A 325 -5.26 -8.85 -34.21
CA ILE A 325 -6.54 -8.25 -34.59
C ILE A 325 -6.30 -7.05 -35.49
N VAL A 326 -7.11 -6.90 -36.54
CA VAL A 326 -7.13 -5.73 -37.41
C VAL A 326 -8.33 -4.87 -37.04
N ASP A 327 -8.10 -3.58 -36.81
CA ASP A 327 -9.16 -2.61 -36.61
C ASP A 327 -9.92 -2.42 -37.94
N GLU A 328 -11.22 -2.72 -37.95
CA GLU A 328 -12.04 -2.73 -39.18
C GLU A 328 -12.22 -1.34 -39.82
N PHE A 329 -12.06 -0.26 -39.05
CA PHE A 329 -12.21 1.11 -39.55
C PHE A 329 -10.90 1.67 -40.09
N THR A 330 -9.78 1.32 -39.47
CA THR A 330 -8.48 1.94 -39.76
C THR A 330 -7.50 1.01 -40.45
N GLY A 331 -7.77 -0.29 -40.50
CA GLY A 331 -6.87 -1.32 -41.01
C GLY A 331 -5.61 -1.50 -40.17
N ARG A 332 -5.53 -0.89 -38.98
CA ARG A 332 -4.36 -0.94 -38.11
C ARG A 332 -4.31 -2.27 -37.37
N MET A 333 -3.11 -2.85 -37.30
CA MET A 333 -2.83 -4.02 -36.47
C MET A 333 -2.83 -3.62 -34.98
N MET A 334 -3.67 -4.29 -34.18
CA MET A 334 -3.79 -4.07 -32.74
C MET A 334 -2.98 -5.13 -31.97
N GLU A 335 -1.67 -4.95 -31.94
CA GLU A 335 -0.77 -5.84 -31.18
C GLU A 335 -1.10 -5.82 -29.68
N GLY A 336 -1.12 -6.99 -29.05
CA GLY A 336 -1.44 -7.16 -27.64
C GLY A 336 -2.94 -7.21 -27.29
N ARG A 337 -3.85 -6.95 -28.24
CA ARG A 337 -5.29 -7.18 -28.03
C ARG A 337 -5.71 -8.61 -28.36
N GLN A 338 -6.64 -9.14 -27.59
CA GLN A 338 -7.30 -10.42 -27.81
C GLN A 338 -8.82 -10.22 -27.81
N TRP A 339 -9.55 -11.08 -28.52
CA TRP A 339 -11.01 -11.15 -28.36
C TRP A 339 -11.32 -11.91 -27.07
N SER A 340 -12.36 -11.49 -26.37
CA SER A 340 -12.79 -12.07 -25.10
C SER A 340 -13.51 -13.41 -25.27
N ASP A 341 -13.74 -14.08 -24.14
CA ASP A 341 -14.69 -15.18 -24.01
C ASP A 341 -14.31 -16.41 -24.86
N GLY A 342 -13.01 -16.72 -24.97
CA GLY A 342 -12.50 -17.88 -25.71
C GLY A 342 -12.49 -17.74 -27.24
N LEU A 343 -12.98 -16.64 -27.81
CA LEU A 343 -13.02 -16.45 -29.27
C LEU A 343 -11.62 -16.35 -29.88
N HIS A 344 -10.66 -15.72 -29.20
CA HIS A 344 -9.29 -15.61 -29.71
C HIS A 344 -8.61 -16.98 -29.85
N GLN A 345 -8.83 -17.84 -28.87
CA GLN A 345 -8.35 -19.21 -28.84
C GLN A 345 -9.05 -20.06 -29.92
N ALA A 346 -10.33 -19.81 -30.19
CA ALA A 346 -11.05 -20.45 -31.30
C ALA A 346 -10.49 -20.04 -32.68
N VAL A 347 -10.13 -18.77 -32.89
CA VAL A 347 -9.45 -18.32 -34.12
C VAL A 347 -8.03 -18.88 -34.21
N GLU A 348 -7.30 -18.93 -33.09
CA GLU A 348 -5.98 -19.58 -33.04
C GLU A 348 -6.08 -21.07 -33.42
N ALA A 349 -7.09 -21.78 -32.91
CA ALA A 349 -7.37 -23.17 -33.24
C ALA A 349 -7.78 -23.36 -34.70
N LYS A 350 -8.62 -22.47 -35.24
CA LYS A 350 -9.02 -22.44 -36.66
C LYS A 350 -7.82 -22.34 -37.58
N GLU A 351 -6.88 -21.44 -37.29
CA GLU A 351 -5.71 -21.18 -38.13
C GLU A 351 -4.54 -22.14 -37.85
N GLY A 352 -4.69 -23.06 -36.89
CA GLY A 352 -3.64 -24.02 -36.53
C GLY A 352 -2.40 -23.38 -35.90
N VAL A 353 -2.54 -22.20 -35.32
CA VAL A 353 -1.45 -21.52 -34.60
C VAL A 353 -1.44 -21.94 -33.12
N ARG A 354 -0.38 -21.60 -32.40
CA ARG A 354 -0.26 -21.95 -30.98
C ARG A 354 -1.33 -21.23 -30.16
N ILE A 355 -2.24 -21.99 -29.58
CA ILE A 355 -3.28 -21.47 -28.68
C ILE A 355 -2.62 -20.95 -27.40
N LYS A 356 -2.83 -19.67 -27.11
CA LYS A 356 -2.30 -19.02 -25.92
C LYS A 356 -3.17 -19.35 -24.71
N ASP A 357 -2.53 -19.39 -23.54
CA ASP A 357 -3.25 -19.48 -22.27
C ASP A 357 -4.13 -18.25 -22.09
N GLU A 358 -5.42 -18.46 -21.85
CA GLU A 358 -6.34 -17.41 -21.43
C GLU A 358 -6.39 -17.35 -19.92
N THR A 359 -6.17 -16.15 -19.38
CA THR A 359 -6.49 -15.84 -17.99
C THR A 359 -7.79 -15.07 -17.96
N GLN A 360 -8.79 -15.57 -17.24
CA GLN A 360 -10.03 -14.84 -17.01
C GLN A 360 -10.00 -14.16 -15.63
N THR A 361 -10.66 -13.01 -15.52
CA THR A 361 -10.90 -12.35 -14.24
C THR A 361 -12.03 -13.09 -13.52
N LEU A 362 -11.74 -13.66 -12.35
CA LEU A 362 -12.71 -14.37 -11.51
C LEU A 362 -13.42 -13.41 -10.54
N ALA A 363 -12.69 -12.44 -10.00
CA ALA A 363 -13.23 -11.45 -9.08
C ALA A 363 -12.42 -10.15 -9.16
N THR A 364 -13.08 -9.01 -8.97
CA THR A 364 -12.43 -7.69 -8.96
C THR A 364 -13.11 -6.75 -7.97
N ILE A 365 -12.32 -5.91 -7.32
CA ILE A 365 -12.80 -4.78 -6.50
C ILE A 365 -11.76 -3.66 -6.53
N THR A 366 -12.21 -2.40 -6.56
CA THR A 366 -11.30 -1.27 -6.37
C THR A 366 -11.06 -1.03 -4.88
N LEU A 367 -9.89 -0.50 -4.50
CA LEU A 367 -9.62 -0.16 -3.10
C LEU A 367 -10.65 0.85 -2.56
N GLN A 368 -11.11 1.79 -3.39
CA GLN A 368 -12.18 2.73 -3.02
C GLN A 368 -13.43 2.00 -2.55
N ASN A 369 -13.90 1.03 -3.34
CA ASN A 369 -15.13 0.30 -3.04
C ASN A 369 -14.94 -0.67 -1.87
N PHE A 370 -13.76 -1.28 -1.74
CA PHE A 370 -13.46 -2.16 -0.62
C PHE A 370 -13.49 -1.41 0.72
N PHE A 371 -12.78 -0.29 0.85
CA PHE A 371 -12.72 0.44 2.12
C PHE A 371 -14.05 1.11 2.52
N LYS A 372 -14.94 1.38 1.55
CA LYS A 372 -16.31 1.82 1.83
C LYS A 372 -17.19 0.78 2.53
N LEU A 373 -16.78 -0.48 2.56
CA LEU A 373 -17.54 -1.54 3.23
C LEU A 373 -17.38 -1.53 4.76
N TYR A 374 -16.38 -0.82 5.28
CA TYR A 374 -16.16 -0.72 6.73
C TYR A 374 -17.23 0.15 7.40
N GLY A 375 -17.69 -0.27 8.58
CA GLY A 375 -18.61 0.52 9.40
C GLY A 375 -18.04 1.87 9.84
N LYS A 376 -16.73 1.93 10.10
CA LYS A 376 -15.97 3.16 10.33
C LYS A 376 -14.59 3.06 9.69
N LEU A 377 -14.12 4.17 9.14
CA LEU A 377 -12.84 4.27 8.46
C LEU A 377 -12.11 5.53 8.94
N CYS A 378 -10.81 5.44 9.20
CA CYS A 378 -9.95 6.59 9.45
C CYS A 378 -8.56 6.35 8.87
N GLY A 379 -7.72 7.38 8.86
CA GLY A 379 -6.35 7.22 8.40
C GLY A 379 -5.38 8.26 8.95
N MET A 380 -4.09 8.00 8.79
CA MET A 380 -3.03 8.91 9.22
C MET A 380 -1.95 9.00 8.15
N THR A 381 -1.35 10.17 8.01
CA THR A 381 -0.22 10.43 7.08
C THR A 381 0.42 11.76 7.41
N GLY A 382 1.58 12.06 6.84
CA GLY A 382 2.21 13.39 6.91
C GLY A 382 1.71 14.38 5.86
N THR A 383 0.96 13.92 4.85
CA THR A 383 0.72 14.67 3.60
C THR A 383 -0.71 14.49 3.04
N ALA A 384 -1.75 14.74 3.83
CA ALA A 384 -3.15 14.56 3.41
C ALA A 384 -3.87 15.86 2.98
N MET A 385 -3.44 17.03 3.44
CA MET A 385 -4.16 18.29 3.29
C MET A 385 -4.28 18.71 1.82
N THR A 386 -3.28 18.36 1.01
CA THR A 386 -3.29 18.57 -0.44
C THR A 386 -4.40 17.77 -1.13
N GLU A 387 -4.69 16.57 -0.63
CA GLU A 387 -5.70 15.63 -1.17
C GLU A 387 -7.03 15.64 -0.40
N ALA A 388 -7.22 16.58 0.53
CA ALA A 388 -8.40 16.63 1.42
C ALA A 388 -9.74 16.61 0.66
N ASN A 389 -9.80 17.27 -0.49
CA ASN A 389 -11.00 17.29 -1.34
C ASN A 389 -11.33 15.91 -1.92
N GLU A 390 -10.32 15.11 -2.28
CA GLU A 390 -10.50 13.77 -2.82
C GLU A 390 -10.98 12.81 -1.74
N PHE A 391 -10.36 12.84 -0.57
CA PHE A 391 -10.78 12.06 0.60
C PHE A 391 -12.25 12.29 0.97
N TRP A 392 -12.68 13.55 1.03
CA TRP A 392 -14.08 13.88 1.31
C TRP A 392 -15.04 13.43 0.20
N LYS A 393 -14.68 13.67 -1.06
CA LYS A 393 -15.55 13.31 -2.20
C LYS A 393 -15.77 11.81 -2.29
N ILE A 394 -14.70 11.02 -2.18
CA ILE A 394 -14.74 9.57 -2.39
C ILE A 394 -15.17 8.85 -1.10
N TYR A 395 -14.52 9.14 0.03
CA TYR A 395 -14.63 8.35 1.27
C TYR A 395 -15.39 9.03 2.39
N LYS A 396 -15.75 10.32 2.24
CA LYS A 396 -16.35 11.15 3.31
C LYS A 396 -15.45 11.28 4.54
N LEU A 397 -14.13 11.29 4.32
CA LEU A 397 -13.13 11.52 5.36
C LEU A 397 -12.69 12.98 5.35
N ASP A 398 -12.88 13.67 6.47
CA ASP A 398 -12.26 14.99 6.70
C ASP A 398 -10.77 14.84 7.04
N VAL A 399 -9.96 15.84 6.67
CA VAL A 399 -8.54 15.89 7.03
C VAL A 399 -8.32 16.95 8.10
N VAL A 400 -7.65 16.57 9.18
CA VAL A 400 -7.32 17.45 10.31
C VAL A 400 -5.81 17.48 10.49
N ALA A 401 -5.22 18.68 10.36
CA ALA A 401 -3.81 18.89 10.64
C ALA A 401 -3.58 18.98 12.15
N ILE A 402 -2.80 18.05 12.67
CA ILE A 402 -2.42 18.01 14.08
C ILE A 402 -1.15 18.87 14.27
N PRO A 403 -1.09 19.70 15.33
CA PRO A 403 0.14 20.44 15.65
C PRO A 403 1.33 19.50 15.89
N THR A 404 2.54 19.97 15.60
CA THR A 404 3.77 19.23 15.92
C THR A 404 4.07 19.30 17.41
N ASN A 405 4.68 18.25 17.97
CA ASN A 405 5.07 18.22 19.39
C ASN A 405 6.15 19.27 19.71
N ARG A 406 7.04 19.53 18.75
CA ARG A 406 8.07 20.58 18.80
C ARG A 406 7.99 21.43 17.55
N GLU A 407 8.47 22.67 17.64
CA GLU A 407 8.54 23.56 16.48
C GLU A 407 9.48 23.00 15.41
N LEU A 408 9.03 23.01 14.15
CA LEU A 408 9.81 22.49 13.03
C LEU A 408 10.95 23.47 12.69
N GLN A 409 12.19 23.01 12.84
CA GLN A 409 13.40 23.79 12.51
C GLN A 409 14.04 23.37 11.18
N ARG A 410 13.34 22.57 10.36
CA ARG A 410 13.83 22.12 9.06
C ARG A 410 13.89 23.31 8.10
N ILE A 411 15.07 23.55 7.53
CA ILE A 411 15.26 24.53 6.46
C ILE A 411 14.86 23.88 5.13
N GLU A 412 13.95 24.51 4.41
CA GLU A 412 13.51 24.09 3.07
C GLU A 412 14.06 25.07 2.03
N TYR A 413 14.87 24.53 1.11
CA TYR A 413 15.45 25.30 0.02
C TYR A 413 14.51 25.28 -1.21
N PRO A 414 14.46 26.36 -2.00
CA PRO A 414 13.69 26.38 -3.24
C PRO A 414 14.25 25.40 -4.28
N ASP A 415 13.39 24.95 -5.20
CA ASP A 415 13.76 24.03 -6.26
C ASP A 415 14.87 24.57 -7.16
N SER A 416 15.89 23.76 -7.41
CA SER A 416 16.96 24.06 -8.37
C SER A 416 16.67 23.43 -9.72
N ILE A 417 16.47 24.27 -10.74
CA ILE A 417 16.08 23.84 -12.10
C ILE A 417 17.28 23.89 -13.04
N PHE A 418 17.52 22.79 -13.76
CA PHE A 418 18.63 22.65 -14.69
C PHE A 418 18.13 22.45 -16.12
N SER A 419 18.87 23.00 -17.10
CA SER A 419 18.54 22.88 -18.54
C SER A 419 18.72 21.47 -19.10
N THR A 420 19.52 20.63 -18.44
CA THR A 420 19.75 19.25 -18.85
C THR A 420 19.74 18.30 -17.66
N GLU A 421 19.33 17.06 -17.90
CA GLU A 421 19.35 16.03 -16.88
C GLU A 421 20.78 15.68 -16.41
N ASN A 422 21.75 15.71 -17.34
CA ASN A 422 23.16 15.54 -17.01
C ASN A 422 23.66 16.61 -16.06
N GLY A 423 23.32 17.89 -16.31
CA GLY A 423 23.66 19.01 -15.42
C GLY A 423 23.07 18.82 -14.03
N LYS A 424 21.80 18.44 -13.95
CA LYS A 424 21.11 18.14 -12.68
C LYS A 424 21.84 17.09 -11.85
N TYR A 425 22.12 15.91 -12.40
CA TYR A 425 22.75 14.84 -11.59
C TYR A 425 24.21 15.13 -11.26
N LYS A 426 24.91 15.88 -12.11
CA LYS A 426 26.25 16.36 -11.77
C LYS A 426 26.20 17.28 -10.55
N ALA A 427 25.28 18.25 -10.54
CA ALA A 427 25.06 19.14 -9.40
C ALA A 427 24.63 18.39 -8.14
N VAL A 428 23.74 17.40 -8.24
CA VAL A 428 23.36 16.54 -7.10
C VAL A 428 24.58 15.82 -6.53
N ALA A 429 25.44 15.24 -7.37
CA ALA A 429 26.64 14.54 -6.91
C ALA A 429 27.68 15.49 -6.29
N GLU A 430 27.79 16.72 -6.80
CA GLU A 430 28.64 17.78 -6.24
C GLU A 430 28.12 18.25 -4.88
N GLU A 431 26.81 18.45 -4.72
CA GLU A 431 26.19 18.80 -3.44
C GLU A 431 26.40 17.70 -2.39
N ILE A 432 26.25 16.43 -2.78
CA ILE A 432 26.51 15.31 -1.88
C ILE A 432 27.98 15.29 -1.46
N GLU A 433 28.91 15.50 -2.41
CA GLU A 433 30.34 15.59 -2.12
C GLU A 433 30.67 16.75 -1.17
N ARG A 434 30.07 17.92 -1.42
CA ARG A 434 30.20 19.14 -0.61
C ARG A 434 29.92 18.87 0.87
N HIS A 435 28.80 18.21 1.20
CA HIS A 435 28.40 17.96 2.60
C HIS A 435 28.97 16.66 3.21
N HIS A 436 29.35 15.69 2.38
CA HIS A 436 29.85 14.40 2.85
C HIS A 436 31.37 14.39 3.09
N LYS A 437 32.14 14.97 2.16
CA LYS A 437 33.59 14.77 2.07
C LYS A 437 34.39 15.94 2.63
N TRP A 438 33.87 17.16 2.50
CA TRP A 438 34.60 18.40 2.76
C TRP A 438 33.96 19.21 3.88
N ASP A 439 34.79 19.85 4.69
CA ASP A 439 34.38 21.01 5.46
C ASP A 439 34.33 22.20 4.50
N VAL A 440 33.23 22.96 4.54
CA VAL A 440 33.00 24.08 3.64
C VAL A 440 32.91 25.36 4.47
N VAL A 441 33.83 26.28 4.18
CA VAL A 441 33.85 27.61 4.78
C VAL A 441 33.26 28.59 3.77
N GLU A 442 32.11 29.15 4.10
CA GLU A 442 31.47 30.21 3.32
C GLU A 442 32.01 31.56 3.79
N MET A 443 32.59 32.32 2.87
CA MET A 443 33.22 33.60 3.12
C MET A 443 32.20 34.74 2.94
N LYS A 444 32.39 35.86 3.65
CA LYS A 444 31.48 37.03 3.57
C LYS A 444 31.41 37.70 2.19
N ASP A 445 32.40 37.45 1.33
CA ASP A 445 32.42 37.92 -0.05
C ASP A 445 31.64 37.01 -1.01
N GLY A 446 31.04 35.92 -0.50
CA GLY A 446 30.28 34.93 -1.26
C GLY A 446 31.13 33.80 -1.84
N GLY A 447 32.43 33.75 -1.56
CA GLY A 447 33.29 32.64 -1.94
C GLY A 447 33.09 31.41 -1.04
N GLU A 448 33.30 30.21 -1.60
CA GLU A 448 33.36 28.96 -0.83
C GLU A 448 34.77 28.38 -0.84
N VAL A 449 35.22 27.90 0.32
CA VAL A 449 36.48 27.15 0.45
C VAL A 449 36.18 25.72 0.91
N TRP A 450 36.46 24.76 0.03
CA TRP A 450 36.32 23.33 0.32
C TRP A 450 37.64 22.79 0.88
N CYS A 451 37.60 22.26 2.10
CA CYS A 451 38.80 21.93 2.85
C CYS A 451 38.58 20.84 3.90
N ASP A 452 39.66 20.41 4.54
CA ASP A 452 39.64 19.69 5.81
C ASP A 452 40.04 20.67 6.92
N ILE A 453 39.15 20.91 7.89
CA ILE A 453 39.48 21.71 9.07
C ILE A 453 40.36 20.87 10.00
N VAL A 454 41.58 21.33 10.24
CA VAL A 454 42.59 20.64 11.06
C VAL A 454 42.59 21.15 12.49
N LYS A 455 42.30 22.45 12.67
CA LYS A 455 42.26 23.10 13.98
C LYS A 455 41.35 24.33 13.94
N GLU A 456 40.57 24.51 15.00
CA GLU A 456 39.74 25.69 15.24
C GLU A 456 40.26 26.42 16.47
N ASP A 457 40.63 27.68 16.29
CA ASP A 457 41.02 28.61 17.35
C ASP A 457 39.99 29.74 17.44
N ASP A 458 39.97 30.50 18.54
CA ASP A 458 38.97 31.53 18.82
C ASP A 458 38.82 32.59 17.69
N ASP A 459 39.88 32.85 16.93
CA ASP A 459 39.92 33.87 15.86
C ASP A 459 40.24 33.31 14.46
N SER A 460 40.56 32.01 14.31
CA SER A 460 41.02 31.47 13.02
C SER A 460 40.82 29.97 12.85
N LEU A 461 40.75 29.54 11.58
CA LEU A 461 40.70 28.15 11.15
C LEU A 461 42.01 27.77 10.47
N THR A 462 42.62 26.65 10.88
CA THR A 462 43.69 26.02 10.11
C THR A 462 43.10 24.93 9.24
N VAL A 463 43.20 25.08 7.93
CA VAL A 463 42.55 24.21 6.95
C VAL A 463 43.55 23.60 5.97
N THR A 464 43.20 22.46 5.38
CA THR A 464 43.91 21.89 4.22
C THR A 464 42.96 21.88 3.04
N ARG A 465 43.22 22.66 1.99
CA ARG A 465 42.33 22.76 0.82
C ARG A 465 42.32 21.48 0.00
N GLU A 466 41.23 21.24 -0.72
CA GLU A 466 41.13 20.15 -1.70
C GLU A 466 42.35 20.12 -2.64
N GLY A 467 42.99 18.96 -2.76
CA GLY A 467 44.14 18.76 -3.65
C GLY A 467 45.47 19.37 -3.16
N SER A 468 45.47 20.10 -2.03
CA SER A 468 46.69 20.64 -1.43
C SER A 468 47.17 19.80 -0.25
N LYS A 469 48.48 19.86 0.02
CA LYS A 469 49.10 19.35 1.26
C LYS A 469 49.52 20.48 2.20
N SER A 470 49.44 21.74 1.75
CA SER A 470 49.76 22.90 2.57
C SER A 470 48.59 23.22 3.50
N LYS A 471 48.92 23.66 4.71
CA LYS A 471 47.94 24.21 5.63
C LYS A 471 47.82 25.71 5.38
N ASP A 472 46.59 26.16 5.25
CA ASP A 472 46.25 27.58 5.13
C ASP A 472 45.53 28.02 6.40
N VAL A 473 45.63 29.32 6.73
CA VAL A 473 44.94 29.93 7.87
C VAL A 473 43.88 30.88 7.33
N ILE A 474 42.64 30.70 7.77
CA ILE A 474 41.49 31.55 7.43
C ILE A 474 41.07 32.31 8.70
N SER A 475 40.88 33.62 8.59
CA SER A 475 40.42 34.46 9.70
C SER A 475 38.91 34.32 9.88
N LEU A 476 38.42 34.03 11.10
CA LEU A 476 36.98 33.92 11.37
C LEU A 476 36.22 35.23 11.12
N SER A 477 36.92 36.36 11.13
CA SER A 477 36.31 37.67 10.80
C SER A 477 35.85 37.76 9.34
N GLU A 478 36.42 36.96 8.44
CA GLU A 478 36.10 36.89 7.01
C GLU A 478 35.08 35.79 6.68
N VAL A 479 34.81 34.91 7.65
CA VAL A 479 33.90 33.77 7.52
C VAL A 479 32.46 34.21 7.82
N ASP A 480 31.53 33.78 6.98
CA ASP A 480 30.09 33.93 7.20
C ASP A 480 29.51 32.68 7.89
N SER A 481 29.81 31.49 7.37
CA SER A 481 29.34 30.22 7.93
C SER A 481 30.33 29.08 7.72
N ILE A 482 30.22 28.03 8.55
CA ILE A 482 31.03 26.81 8.45
C ILE A 482 30.08 25.62 8.40
N ALA A 483 30.21 24.79 7.38
CA ALA A 483 29.53 23.51 7.27
C ALA A 483 30.56 22.38 7.41
N HIS A 484 30.44 21.60 8.49
CA HIS A 484 31.34 20.46 8.71
C HIS A 484 30.97 19.26 7.86
N LYS A 485 31.99 18.49 7.45
CA LYS A 485 31.79 17.24 6.73
C LYS A 485 31.11 16.17 7.58
N GLY A 486 30.52 15.20 6.90
CA GLY A 486 29.90 14.04 7.53
C GLY A 486 28.43 14.24 7.87
N ARG A 487 27.78 15.25 7.28
CA ARG A 487 26.33 15.39 7.35
C ARG A 487 25.68 14.15 6.71
N PRO A 488 24.70 13.50 7.38
CA PRO A 488 23.93 12.41 6.77
C PRO A 488 23.05 12.93 5.62
N ILE A 489 22.97 12.18 4.53
CA ILE A 489 22.28 12.59 3.30
C ILE A 489 21.35 11.48 2.82
N LEU A 490 20.08 11.82 2.61
CA LEU A 490 19.08 10.99 1.94
C LEU A 490 18.73 11.58 0.57
N VAL A 491 18.89 10.79 -0.49
CA VAL A 491 18.58 11.17 -1.87
C VAL A 491 17.35 10.41 -2.36
N GLY A 492 16.26 11.11 -2.63
CA GLY A 492 15.07 10.52 -3.24
C GLY A 492 15.17 10.45 -4.77
N THR A 493 14.81 9.32 -5.37
CA THR A 493 14.63 9.19 -6.83
C THR A 493 13.28 8.56 -7.18
N VAL A 494 12.89 8.62 -8.45
CA VAL A 494 11.60 8.10 -8.95
C VAL A 494 11.71 6.80 -9.73
N SER A 495 12.93 6.29 -9.97
CA SER A 495 13.15 5.03 -10.69
C SER A 495 14.50 4.42 -10.32
N ILE A 496 14.58 3.09 -10.41
CA ILE A 496 15.80 2.32 -10.12
C ILE A 496 16.96 2.82 -10.99
N GLU A 497 16.71 3.02 -12.29
CA GLU A 497 17.71 3.56 -13.23
C GLU A 497 18.33 4.89 -12.76
N LYS A 498 17.50 5.79 -12.22
CA LYS A 498 17.99 7.09 -11.70
C LYS A 498 18.79 6.92 -10.42
N SER A 499 18.41 5.99 -9.54
CA SER A 499 19.19 5.65 -8.35
C SER A 499 20.57 5.10 -8.71
N GLU A 500 20.63 4.14 -9.63
CA GLU A 500 21.90 3.57 -10.12
C GLU A 500 22.79 4.65 -10.76
N ARG A 501 22.19 5.59 -11.50
CA ARG A 501 22.92 6.71 -12.08
C ARG A 501 23.56 7.63 -11.05
N VAL A 502 22.86 7.94 -9.95
CA VAL A 502 23.44 8.71 -8.84
C VAL A 502 24.52 7.89 -8.13
N ALA A 503 24.25 6.60 -7.87
CA ALA A 503 25.20 5.68 -7.26
C ALA A 503 26.54 5.59 -8.03
N ASP A 504 26.49 5.52 -9.36
CA ASP A 504 27.67 5.52 -10.23
C ASP A 504 28.48 6.82 -10.10
N LEU A 505 27.81 7.96 -10.02
CA LEU A 505 28.46 9.27 -9.86
C LEU A 505 29.13 9.41 -8.50
N LEU A 506 28.53 8.85 -7.45
CA LEU A 506 29.09 8.82 -6.10
C LEU A 506 30.25 7.83 -5.98
N THR A 507 30.13 6.66 -6.59
CA THR A 507 31.21 5.66 -6.66
C THR A 507 32.46 6.25 -7.31
N LYS A 508 32.30 6.97 -8.43
CA LYS A 508 33.40 7.67 -9.12
C LYS A 508 34.07 8.75 -8.26
N ARG A 509 33.37 9.29 -7.26
CA ARG A 509 33.86 10.28 -6.30
C ARG A 509 34.43 9.67 -5.01
N GLY A 510 34.36 8.34 -4.88
CA GLY A 510 34.81 7.62 -3.68
C GLY A 510 33.88 7.76 -2.47
N ILE A 511 32.62 8.14 -2.69
CA ILE A 511 31.62 8.33 -1.63
C ILE A 511 30.90 7.01 -1.38
N LYS A 512 31.01 6.48 -0.16
CA LYS A 512 30.27 5.28 0.26
C LYS A 512 28.80 5.61 0.42
N HIS A 513 27.94 4.76 -0.13
CA HIS A 513 26.50 4.97 -0.11
C HIS A 513 25.76 3.64 -0.16
N GLU A 514 24.49 3.65 0.24
CA GLU A 514 23.56 2.53 0.15
C GLU A 514 22.42 2.87 -0.82
N VAL A 515 21.93 1.87 -1.57
CA VAL A 515 20.82 2.04 -2.53
C VAL A 515 19.64 1.17 -2.12
N LEU A 516 18.48 1.79 -1.99
CA LEU A 516 17.22 1.17 -1.60
C LEU A 516 16.26 1.17 -2.79
N ASN A 517 15.82 -0.02 -3.20
CA ASN A 517 15.06 -0.23 -4.44
C ASN A 517 13.68 -0.83 -4.21
N ALA A 518 13.15 -0.76 -2.97
CA ALA A 518 11.83 -1.28 -2.58
C ALA A 518 11.65 -2.78 -2.87
N LYS A 519 12.72 -3.57 -2.75
CA LYS A 519 12.70 -5.03 -3.01
C LYS A 519 12.75 -5.86 -1.74
N ASN A 520 13.48 -5.42 -0.72
CA ASN A 520 13.60 -6.13 0.54
C ASN A 520 13.37 -5.18 1.71
N HIS A 521 12.10 -5.01 2.08
CA HIS A 521 11.67 -4.02 3.08
C HIS A 521 12.38 -4.18 4.42
N LYS A 522 12.66 -5.41 4.87
CA LYS A 522 13.36 -5.64 6.13
C LYS A 522 14.80 -5.11 6.09
N ARG A 523 15.57 -5.53 5.08
CA ARG A 523 16.97 -5.08 4.93
C ARG A 523 17.02 -3.57 4.70
N GLU A 524 16.09 -3.04 3.90
CA GLU A 524 16.04 -1.61 3.62
C GLU A 524 15.70 -0.80 4.88
N ALA A 525 14.78 -1.28 5.73
CA ALA A 525 14.49 -0.65 7.02
C ALA A 525 15.71 -0.65 7.96
N GLU A 526 16.49 -1.73 8.00
CA GLU A 526 17.75 -1.79 8.77
C GLU A 526 18.78 -0.76 8.29
N ILE A 527 18.83 -0.50 6.98
CA ILE A 527 19.70 0.53 6.40
C ILE A 527 19.17 1.94 6.72
N VAL A 528 17.87 2.19 6.53
CA VAL A 528 17.25 3.50 6.81
C VAL A 528 17.38 3.89 8.28
N ALA A 529 17.22 2.94 9.20
CA ALA A 529 17.43 3.19 10.63
C ALA A 529 18.85 3.67 10.97
N GLN A 530 19.83 3.45 10.08
CA GLN A 530 21.21 3.92 10.23
C GLN A 530 21.54 5.14 9.37
N ALA A 531 20.60 5.62 8.55
CA ALA A 531 20.82 6.71 7.59
C ALA A 531 21.05 8.08 8.26
N GLY A 532 20.77 8.22 9.56
CA GLY A 532 21.03 9.43 10.34
C GLY A 532 22.45 9.52 10.91
N ARG A 533 23.24 8.45 10.81
CA ARG A 533 24.61 8.43 11.35
C ARG A 533 25.54 9.37 10.58
N PRO A 534 26.56 9.96 11.24
CA PRO A 534 27.58 10.74 10.54
C PRO A 534 28.15 9.98 9.34
N PHE A 535 28.33 10.68 8.23
CA PHE A 535 28.79 10.16 6.93
C PHE A 535 27.85 9.16 6.24
N ALA A 536 26.62 8.94 6.71
CA ALA A 536 25.69 8.10 5.98
C ALA A 536 25.20 8.78 4.69
N VAL A 537 25.23 8.06 3.57
CA VAL A 537 24.60 8.49 2.30
C VAL A 537 23.67 7.37 1.84
N THR A 538 22.39 7.68 1.69
CA THR A 538 21.36 6.70 1.31
C THR A 538 20.58 7.21 0.11
N ILE A 539 20.45 6.38 -0.92
CA ILE A 539 19.66 6.66 -2.12
C ILE A 539 18.39 5.82 -2.04
N ALA A 540 17.22 6.46 -2.02
CA ALA A 540 15.93 5.80 -1.88
C ALA A 540 15.06 5.98 -3.13
N THR A 541 14.80 4.90 -3.84
CA THR A 541 13.89 4.87 -5.00
C THR A 541 12.44 4.83 -4.51
N ASN A 542 11.58 5.75 -4.99
CA ASN A 542 10.14 5.79 -4.70
C ASN A 542 9.80 5.65 -3.21
N MET A 543 10.50 6.41 -2.36
CA MET A 543 10.32 6.36 -0.89
C MET A 543 10.61 4.98 -0.27
N ALA A 544 11.54 4.21 -0.85
CA ALA A 544 12.03 2.98 -0.25
C ALA A 544 12.47 3.19 1.21
N GLY A 545 12.08 2.26 2.08
CA GLY A 545 12.24 2.38 3.54
C GLY A 545 11.16 3.22 4.25
N ARG A 546 10.06 3.55 3.57
CA ARG A 546 8.86 4.17 4.18
C ARG A 546 8.47 3.47 5.48
N GLY A 547 8.00 4.26 6.45
CA GLY A 547 7.54 3.79 7.76
C GLY A 547 8.66 3.51 8.76
N THR A 548 9.93 3.72 8.40
CA THR A 548 11.07 3.67 9.34
C THR A 548 11.63 5.07 9.52
N ASP A 549 11.58 5.58 10.75
CA ASP A 549 12.10 6.91 11.06
C ASP A 549 13.64 6.93 11.00
N ILE A 550 14.20 8.01 10.45
CA ILE A 550 15.64 8.27 10.49
C ILE A 550 15.92 9.09 11.76
N VAL A 551 16.48 8.43 12.76
CA VAL A 551 16.90 9.07 14.02
C VAL A 551 18.34 9.53 13.89
N LEU A 552 18.62 10.77 14.35
CA LEU A 552 19.97 11.37 14.37
C LEU A 552 20.78 10.97 15.61
#